data_AF-A0A969ADR7-F1
#
_entry.id   AF-A0A969ADR7-F1
#
_cell.length_a   1.000
_cell.length_b   1.000
_cell.length_c   1.000
_cell.angle_alpha   90.00
_cell.angle_beta   90.00
_cell.angle_gamma   90.00
#
_symmetry.space_group_name_H-M   'P 1'
#
loop_
_entity.id
_entity.type
_entity.pdbx_description
1 polymer ?
#
loop_
_entity_poly.entity_id
_entity_poly.type
_entity_poly.pdbx_seq_one_letter_code
_entity_poly.pdbx_strand_id
1 'polypeptide(L)'
;MSKPLGYYSLDVNNNALLRDMTESWGEGLDHISEADTLWLIARIAHEAWQQEPTNSAPSSEAEEVVDRLHELSYHEKQWLLQALTQ
;
A
#
# COMPACT_ATOMS: atom_id res chain seq x y z
N MET A 1 -14.99 -7.22 2.78
CA MET A 1 -14.90 -6.95 4.23
C MET A 1 -13.47 -6.55 4.51
N SER A 2 -13.25 -5.28 4.81
CA SER A 2 -12.02 -4.76 5.40
C SER A 2 -11.73 -5.55 6.67
N LYS A 3 -10.50 -6.07 6.80
CA LYS A 3 -10.05 -6.72 8.02
C LYS A 3 -9.44 -5.63 8.93
N PRO A 4 -9.71 -5.64 10.25
CA PRO A 4 -9.14 -4.65 11.14
C PRO A 4 -7.61 -4.70 11.08
N LEU A 5 -6.93 -3.58 11.28
CA LEU A 5 -5.46 -3.52 11.22
C LEU A 5 -4.78 -4.55 12.14
N GLY A 6 -5.36 -4.80 13.32
CA GLY A 6 -4.89 -5.83 14.26
C GLY A 6 -4.90 -7.27 13.71
N TYR A 7 -5.61 -7.55 12.61
CA TYR A 7 -5.55 -8.84 11.92
C TYR A 7 -4.19 -9.10 11.26
N TYR A 8 -3.51 -8.05 10.81
CA TYR A 8 -2.22 -8.15 10.12
C TYR A 8 -1.02 -8.17 11.08
N SER A 9 -1.23 -8.61 12.33
CA SER A 9 -0.25 -8.57 13.43
C SER A 9 0.30 -7.17 13.72
N LEU A 10 -0.41 -6.12 13.30
CA LEU A 10 -0.06 -4.75 13.60
C LEU A 10 -0.44 -4.44 15.04
N ASP A 11 0.55 -4.07 15.85
CA ASP A 11 0.32 -3.64 17.24
C ASP A 11 -0.14 -2.17 17.26
N VAL A 12 -1.41 -1.98 16.95
CA VAL A 12 -2.09 -0.68 16.92
C VAL A 12 -2.02 0.01 18.29
N ASN A 13 -1.98 -0.75 19.38
CA ASN A 13 -1.98 -0.19 20.74
C ASN A 13 -0.62 0.40 21.14
N ASN A 14 0.48 -0.19 20.65
CA ASN A 14 1.83 0.26 20.97
C ASN A 14 2.45 1.19 19.90
N ASN A 15 1.83 1.34 18.73
CA ASN A 15 2.29 2.25 17.69
C ASN A 15 1.37 3.47 17.56
N ALA A 16 1.88 4.64 17.98
CA ALA A 16 1.12 5.89 17.97
C ALA A 16 0.57 6.26 16.58
N LEU A 17 1.34 6.04 15.51
CA LEU A 17 0.88 6.33 14.14
C LEU A 17 -0.28 5.43 13.74
N LEU A 18 -0.21 4.13 14.04
CA LEU A 18 -1.30 3.20 13.74
C LEU A 18 -2.57 3.54 14.52
N ARG A 19 -2.42 3.96 15.78
CA ARG A 19 -3.54 4.43 16.58
C ARG A 19 -4.19 5.68 15.95
N ASP A 20 -3.39 6.68 15.60
CA ASP A 20 -3.89 7.92 14.98
C ASP A 20 -4.62 7.62 13.66
N MET A 21 -4.13 6.65 12.87
CA MET A 21 -4.80 6.18 11.66
C MET A 21 -6.15 5.52 11.97
N THR A 22 -6.24 4.66 12.99
CA THR A 22 -7.52 4.05 13.40
C THR A 22 -8.50 5.05 14.00
N GLU A 23 -8.02 6.06 14.72
CA GLU A 23 -8.86 7.14 15.25
C GLU A 23 -9.41 8.02 14.12
N SER A 24 -8.62 8.25 13.07
CA SER A 24 -9.00 9.09 11.93
C SER A 24 -9.90 8.38 10.93
N TRP A 25 -9.65 7.11 10.63
CA TRP A 25 -10.30 6.38 9.53
C TRP A 25 -11.06 5.12 9.95
N GLY A 26 -11.07 4.77 11.24
CA GLY A 26 -11.69 3.55 11.76
C GLY A 26 -10.75 2.35 11.82
N GLU A 27 -11.12 1.32 12.58
CA GLU A 27 -10.28 0.12 12.81
C GLU A 27 -9.96 -0.67 11.52
N GLY A 28 -10.89 -0.67 10.56
CA GLY A 28 -10.73 -1.24 9.23
C GLY A 28 -10.25 -0.25 8.16
N LEU A 29 -9.91 0.97 8.56
CA LEU A 29 -9.69 2.13 7.66
C LEU A 29 -10.90 2.43 6.76
N ASP A 30 -12.13 2.08 7.18
CA ASP A 30 -13.34 2.17 6.34
C ASP A 30 -13.71 3.58 5.88
N HIS A 31 -13.18 4.61 6.54
CA HIS A 31 -13.45 6.02 6.23
C HIS A 31 -12.35 6.71 5.42
N ILE A 32 -11.31 5.99 5.02
CA ILE A 32 -10.30 6.55 4.12
C ILE A 32 -10.87 6.72 2.71
N SER A 33 -10.51 7.82 2.04
CA SER A 33 -10.89 7.99 0.64
C SER A 33 -10.08 7.05 -0.27
N GLU A 34 -10.63 6.70 -1.42
CA GLU A 34 -9.92 5.89 -2.42
C GLU A 34 -8.63 6.56 -2.90
N ALA A 35 -8.66 7.89 -3.06
CA ALA A 35 -7.49 8.68 -3.44
C ALA A 35 -6.39 8.63 -2.36
N ASP A 36 -6.74 8.82 -1.09
CA ASP A 36 -5.78 8.75 0.02
C ASP A 36 -5.24 7.33 0.19
N THR A 37 -6.07 6.32 -0.04
CA THR A 37 -5.65 4.91 -0.02
C THR A 37 -4.57 4.65 -1.04
N LEU A 38 -4.80 5.04 -2.30
CA LEU A 38 -3.82 4.86 -3.37
C LEU A 38 -2.53 5.64 -3.10
N TRP A 39 -2.64 6.86 -2.57
CA TRP A 39 -1.50 7.67 -2.19
C TRP A 39 -0.67 7.01 -1.08
N LEU A 40 -1.32 6.55 0.00
CA LEU A 40 -0.64 5.88 1.11
C LEU A 40 0.00 4.57 0.66
N ILE A 41 -0.68 3.75 -0.14
CA ILE A 41 -0.11 2.51 -0.69
C ILE A 41 1.18 2.81 -1.44
N ALA A 42 1.17 3.80 -2.34
CA ALA A 42 2.36 4.16 -3.12
C ALA A 42 3.52 4.64 -2.23
N ARG A 43 3.24 5.47 -1.21
CA ARG A 43 4.26 5.99 -0.30
C ARG A 43 4.82 4.90 0.61
N ILE A 44 3.97 4.09 1.22
CA ILE A 44 4.39 2.99 2.10
C ILE A 44 5.22 1.97 1.31
N ALA A 45 4.78 1.59 0.11
CA ALA A 45 5.53 0.66 -0.75
C ALA A 45 6.91 1.22 -1.14
N HIS A 46 6.99 2.51 -1.45
CA HIS A 46 8.27 3.16 -1.78
C HIS A 46 9.23 3.18 -0.59
N GLU A 47 8.76 3.58 0.60
CA GLU A 47 9.57 3.59 1.83
C GLU A 47 10.03 2.16 2.19
N ALA A 48 9.17 1.16 2.04
CA ALA A 48 9.52 -0.24 2.27
C ALA A 48 10.58 -0.74 1.28
N TRP A 49 10.49 -0.36 0.00
CA TRP A 49 11.51 -0.67 -1.00
C TRP A 49 12.87 -0.04 -0.66
N GLN A 50 12.90 1.20 -0.18
CA GLN A 50 14.14 1.86 0.26
C GLN A 50 14.80 1.17 1.46
N GLN A 51 14.03 0.44 2.27
CA GLN A 51 14.49 -0.30 3.44
C GLN A 51 14.67 -1.80 3.16
N GLU A 52 14.48 -2.23 1.91
CA GLU A 52 14.54 -3.64 1.53
C GLU A 52 15.98 -4.18 1.77
N PRO A 53 16.14 -5.22 2.60
CA PRO A 53 17.46 -5.64 3.09
C PRO A 53 18.45 -6.09 2.03
N THR A 54 17.98 -6.55 0.86
CA THR A 54 18.89 -6.96 -0.22
C THR A 54 19.50 -5.78 -0.94
N ASN A 55 18.93 -4.57 -0.80
CA ASN A 55 19.36 -3.35 -1.49
C ASN A 55 19.52 -3.58 -3.00
N SER A 56 18.70 -4.47 -3.56
CA SER A 56 18.74 -4.81 -4.97
C SER A 56 17.99 -3.74 -5.75
N ALA A 57 18.60 -3.26 -6.83
CA ALA A 57 17.87 -2.46 -7.80
C ALA A 57 16.71 -3.29 -8.38
N PRO A 58 15.59 -2.64 -8.78
CA PRO A 58 14.53 -3.29 -9.53
C PRO A 58 15.09 -3.99 -10.76
N SER A 59 14.48 -5.10 -11.17
CA SER A 59 14.88 -5.78 -12.39
C SER A 59 14.48 -4.97 -13.62
N SER A 60 15.11 -5.25 -14.76
CA SER A 60 14.76 -4.63 -16.05
C SER A 60 13.28 -4.81 -16.41
N GLU A 61 12.72 -5.97 -16.09
CA GLU A 61 11.32 -6.29 -16.35
C GLU A 61 10.38 -5.47 -15.46
N ALA A 62 10.76 -5.20 -14.20
CA ALA A 62 9.99 -4.37 -13.31
C ALA A 62 9.99 -2.89 -13.76
N GLU A 63 11.15 -2.39 -14.20
CA GLU A 63 11.27 -1.03 -14.75
C GLU A 63 10.47 -0.85 -16.04
N GLU A 64 10.48 -1.83 -16.95
CA GLU A 64 9.67 -1.78 -18.17
C GLU A 64 8.17 -1.61 -17.86
N VAL A 65 7.69 -2.31 -16.83
CA VAL A 65 6.28 -2.19 -16.41
C VAL A 65 5.99 -0.77 -15.90
N VAL A 66 6.89 -0.17 -15.12
CA VAL A 66 6.74 1.21 -14.61
C VAL A 66 6.64 2.21 -15.75
N ASP A 67 7.53 2.11 -16.73
CA ASP A 67 7.54 2.98 -17.91
C ASP A 67 6.23 2.90 -18.71
N ARG A 68 5.57 1.74 -18.68
CA ARG A 68 4.36 1.43 -19.46
C ARG A 68 3.07 1.50 -18.66
N LEU A 69 3.11 1.94 -17.39
CA LEU A 69 1.88 2.13 -16.59
C LEU A 69 0.87 3.08 -17.25
N HIS A 70 1.31 3.96 -18.13
CA HIS A 70 0.44 4.85 -18.90
C HIS A 70 -0.47 4.09 -19.90
N GLU A 71 -0.12 2.86 -20.28
CA GLU A 71 -0.94 1.98 -21.14
C GLU A 71 -2.16 1.41 -20.39
N LEU A 72 -2.13 1.39 -19.05
CA LEU A 72 -3.21 0.86 -18.23
C LEU A 72 -4.22 1.95 -17.85
N SER A 73 -5.50 1.60 -17.93
CA SER A 73 -6.59 2.40 -17.36
C SER A 73 -6.52 2.46 -15.83
N TYR A 74 -7.31 3.35 -15.23
CA TYR A 74 -7.42 3.46 -13.77
C TYR A 74 -7.84 2.12 -13.14
N HIS A 75 -8.86 1.46 -13.67
CA HIS A 75 -9.36 0.20 -13.12
C HIS A 75 -8.34 -0.95 -13.24
N GLU A 76 -7.62 -1.02 -14.36
CA GLU A 76 -6.57 -2.03 -14.54
C GLU A 76 -5.43 -1.84 -13.53
N LYS A 77 -5.05 -0.60 -13.21
CA LYS A 77 -4.09 -0.31 -12.15
C LYS A 77 -4.57 -0.80 -10.79
N GLN A 78 -5.85 -0.62 -10.47
CA GLN A 78 -6.42 -1.11 -9.21
C GLN A 78 -6.43 -2.63 -9.13
N TRP A 79 -6.82 -3.32 -10.20
CA TRP A 79 -6.78 -4.78 -10.26
C TRP A 79 -5.35 -5.31 -10.14
N LEU A 80 -4.38 -4.64 -10.78
CA LEU A 80 -2.98 -4.99 -10.67
C LEU A 80 -2.47 -4.84 -9.22
N LEU A 81 -2.80 -3.73 -8.56
CA LEU A 81 -2.46 -3.55 -7.14
C LEU A 81 -3.03 -4.67 -6.28
N GLN A 82 -4.32 -5.01 -6.46
CA GLN A 82 -4.93 -6.14 -5.76
C GLN A 82 -4.22 -7.46 -6.05
N ALA A 83 -3.82 -7.71 -7.30
CA ALA A 83 -3.09 -8.92 -7.71
C ALA A 83 -1.68 -9.04 -7.08
N LEU A 84 -0.98 -7.92 -6.88
CA LEU A 84 0.35 -7.90 -6.29
C LEU A 84 0.34 -8.07 -4.76
N THR A 85 -0.76 -7.73 -4.09
CA THR A 85 -0.89 -7.78 -2.63
C THR A 85 -1.60 -9.04 -2.09
N GLN A 86 -1.87 -10.04 -2.95
CA GLN A 86 -2.56 -11.27 -2.55
C GLN A 86 -1.66 -12.22 -1.76
#